data_AF-A0AA43F5C6-F1
#
_entry.id   AF-A0AA43F5C6-F1
#
_cell.length_a   1.000
_cell.length_b   1.000
_cell.length_c   1.000
_cell.angle_alpha   90.00
_cell.angle_beta   90.00
_cell.angle_gamma   90.00
#
_symmetry.space_group_name_H-M   'P 1'
#
loop_
_entity.id
_entity.type
_entity.pdbx_description
1 polymer ?
#
loop_
_entity_poly.entity_id
_entity_poly.type
_entity_poly.pdbx_seq_one_letter_code
_entity_poly.pdbx_strand_id
1 'polypeptide(L)'
;MSSNTIHVYDTWVNGKNGRIHFDVMTTDEATALKLAKEYLVGIGEPTAAVTTKECQFCHSEPLVMFSAEQQKEVKEKGGFIVPMPA
;
A
#
# COMPACT_ATOMS: atom_id res chain seq x y z
N MET A 1 18.60 0.77 8.32
CA MET A 1 18.18 -0.57 8.76
C MET A 1 16.99 -0.96 7.91
N SER A 2 17.15 -1.88 6.96
CA SER A 2 15.98 -2.42 6.25
C SER A 2 15.16 -3.18 7.28
N SER A 3 13.93 -2.73 7.54
CA SER A 3 13.03 -3.48 8.42
C SER A 3 12.77 -4.85 7.78
N ASN A 4 12.95 -5.92 8.56
CA ASN A 4 12.63 -7.28 8.10
C ASN A 4 11.13 -7.59 8.20
N THR A 5 10.33 -6.60 8.61
CA THR A 5 8.90 -6.70 8.83
C THR A 5 8.20 -5.70 7.92
N ILE A 6 7.21 -6.20 7.20
CA ILE A 6 6.30 -5.44 6.35
C ILE A 6 4.96 -5.37 7.05
N HIS A 7 4.45 -4.16 7.21
CA HIS A 7 3.09 -3.88 7.62
C HIS A 7 2.20 -3.88 6.37
N VAL A 8 1.09 -4.58 6.49
CA VAL A 8 0.03 -4.65 5.49
C VAL A 8 -1.02 -3.61 5.88
N TYR A 9 -1.22 -2.61 5.04
CA TYR A 9 -2.28 -1.63 5.21
C TYR A 9 -3.40 -1.91 4.21
N ASP A 10 -4.49 -2.49 4.70
CA ASP A 10 -5.71 -2.71 3.94
C ASP A 10 -6.33 -1.34 3.60
N THR A 11 -6.46 -1.05 2.31
CA THR A 11 -6.88 0.26 1.83
C THR A 11 -8.15 0.17 1.00
N TRP A 12 -9.19 0.83 1.51
CA TRP A 12 -10.49 0.96 0.85
C TRP A 12 -10.82 2.41 0.57
N VAL A 13 -10.94 2.75 -0.71
CA VAL A 13 -11.26 4.12 -1.15
C VAL A 13 -12.48 4.15 -2.07
N ASN A 14 -13.18 5.27 -2.03
CA ASN A 14 -14.27 5.55 -2.96
C ASN A 14 -13.68 6.23 -4.21
N GLY A 15 -13.59 5.48 -5.31
CA GLY A 15 -13.21 6.00 -6.62
C GLY A 15 -14.40 6.56 -7.39
N LYS A 16 -14.15 7.07 -8.60
CA LYS A 16 -15.20 7.65 -9.46
C LYS A 16 -16.22 6.61 -9.93
N ASN A 17 -15.77 5.38 -10.13
CA ASN A 17 -16.57 4.30 -10.72
C ASN A 17 -16.95 3.19 -9.73
N GLY A 18 -16.66 3.36 -8.43
CA GLY A 18 -16.95 2.36 -7.40
C GLY A 18 -15.88 2.32 -6.31
N ARG A 19 -15.97 1.31 -5.45
CA ARG A 19 -14.94 1.05 -4.45
C ARG A 19 -13.69 0.51 -5.12
N ILE A 20 -12.56 0.93 -4.58
CA ILE A 20 -11.23 0.44 -4.95
C ILE A 20 -10.62 -0.13 -3.69
N HIS A 21 -10.04 -1.31 -3.83
CA HIS A 21 -9.44 -2.06 -2.74
C HIS A 21 -8.02 -2.47 -3.12
N PHE A 22 -7.07 -2.19 -2.25
CA PHE A 22 -5.68 -2.58 -2.43
C PHE A 22 -4.96 -2.59 -1.08
N ASP A 23 -3.92 -3.42 -0.98
CA ASP A 23 -3.02 -3.40 0.15
C ASP A 23 -1.80 -2.54 -0.15
N VAL A 24 -1.35 -1.79 0.86
CA VAL A 24 -0.05 -1.12 0.85
C VAL A 24 0.92 -1.90 1.73
N MET A 25 1.99 -2.36 1.11
CA MET A 25 2.99 -3.22 1.74
C MET A 25 4.23 -2.38 2.02
N THR A 26 4.44 -1.95 3.27
CA THR A 26 5.53 -1.04 3.64
C THR A 26 5.92 -1.17 5.12
N THR A 27 6.74 -0.29 5.66
CA THR A 27 7.29 -0.36 7.02
C THR A 27 6.62 0.56 8.02
N ASP A 28 5.92 1.60 7.56
CA ASP A 28 5.33 2.63 8.42
C ASP A 28 4.14 3.34 7.73
N GLU A 29 3.29 3.98 8.53
CA GLU A 29 2.02 4.58 8.08
C GLU A 29 2.25 5.77 7.13
N ALA A 30 3.28 6.58 7.37
CA ALA A 30 3.56 7.74 6.53
C ALA A 30 3.96 7.32 5.11
N THR A 31 4.80 6.28 5.01
CA THR A 31 5.13 5.66 3.73
C THR A 31 3.90 5.01 3.09
N ALA A 32 3.02 4.39 3.89
CA ALA A 32 1.80 3.75 3.38
C ALA A 32 0.88 4.77 2.69
N LEU A 33 0.58 5.88 3.37
CA LEU A 33 -0.27 6.95 2.83
C LEU A 33 0.34 7.60 1.59
N LYS A 34 1.67 7.77 1.57
CA LYS A 34 2.39 8.28 0.40
C LYS A 34 2.20 7.36 -0.81
N LEU A 35 2.51 6.07 -0.65
CA LEU A 35 2.41 5.09 -1.73
C LEU A 35 0.97 4.90 -2.20
N ALA A 36 -0.01 4.89 -1.28
CA ALA A 36 -1.42 4.82 -1.62
C ALA A 36 -1.87 6.00 -2.49
N LYS A 37 -1.44 7.23 -2.14
CA LYS A 37 -1.75 8.43 -2.91
C LYS A 37 -1.09 8.41 -4.29
N GLU A 38 0.17 8.01 -4.38
CA GLU A 38 0.88 7.86 -5.66
C GLU A 38 0.20 6.82 -6.56
N TYR A 39 -0.22 5.70 -5.99
CA TYR A 39 -0.97 4.66 -6.69
C TYR A 39 -2.29 5.18 -7.24
N LEU A 40 -3.08 5.88 -6.41
CA LEU A 40 -4.37 6.45 -6.82
C LEU A 40 -4.22 7.45 -7.97
N VAL A 41 -3.20 8.30 -7.91
CA VAL A 41 -2.86 9.19 -9.04
C VAL A 41 -2.51 8.37 -10.29
N GLY A 42 -1.71 7.32 -10.14
CA GLY A 42 -1.29 6.44 -11.23
C GLY A 42 -2.44 5.71 -11.94
N ILE A 43 -3.50 5.35 -11.21
CA ILE A 43 -4.69 4.68 -11.79
C ILE A 43 -5.80 5.65 -12.22
N GLY A 44 -5.55 6.97 -12.18
CA GLY A 44 -6.50 7.99 -12.65
C GLY A 44 -7.52 8.47 -11.61
N GLU A 45 -7.25 8.23 -10.33
CA GLU A 45 -8.06 8.61 -9.16
C GLU A 45 -7.35 9.66 -8.25
N PRO A 46 -6.82 10.77 -8.80
CA PRO A 46 -5.98 11.71 -8.04
C PRO A 46 -6.73 12.47 -6.94
N THR A 47 -8.06 12.43 -6.96
CA THR A 47 -8.94 13.11 -5.99
C THR A 47 -9.56 12.17 -4.97
N ALA A 48 -9.31 10.86 -5.07
CA ALA A 48 -9.80 9.91 -4.07
C ALA A 48 -9.15 10.23 -2.72
N ALA A 49 -9.98 10.32 -1.68
CA ALA A 49 -9.51 10.54 -0.33
C ALA A 49 -8.80 9.28 0.17
N VAL A 50 -7.55 9.44 0.62
CA VAL A 50 -6.82 8.38 1.31
C VAL A 50 -6.13 8.97 2.54
N THR A 51 -6.64 8.57 3.70
CA THR A 51 -6.12 8.92 5.02
C THR A 51 -5.98 7.65 5.85
N THR A 52 -5.65 7.77 7.13
CA THR A 52 -5.63 6.64 8.07
C THR A 52 -7.00 6.01 8.30
N LYS A 53 -8.08 6.63 7.83
CA LYS A 53 -9.43 6.02 7.84
C LYS A 53 -9.59 4.99 6.74
N GLU A 54 -9.07 5.29 5.56
CA GLU A 54 -9.19 4.44 4.38
C GLU A 54 -8.05 3.42 4.29
N CYS A 55 -6.83 3.80 4.71
CA CYS A 55 -5.62 2.98 4.70
C CYS A 55 -5.31 2.54 6.14
N GLN A 56 -5.73 1.32 6.49
CA GLN A 56 -5.73 0.83 7.87
C GLN A 56 -4.73 -0.30 8.05
N PHE A 57 -3.93 -0.22 9.11
CA PHE A 57 -3.05 -1.32 9.49
C PHE A 57 -3.88 -2.59 9.77
N CYS A 58 -3.55 -3.68 9.09
CA CYS A 58 -4.20 -4.98 9.26
C CYS A 58 -3.30 -5.91 10.09
N HIS A 59 -2.13 -6.27 9.55
CA HIS A 59 -1.17 -7.15 10.20
C HIS A 59 0.26 -6.90 9.69
N SER A 60 1.20 -7.75 10.12
CA SER A 60 2.58 -7.69 9.65
C SER A 60 3.08 -9.05 9.21
N GLU A 61 3.92 -9.04 8.18
CA GLU A 61 4.53 -10.23 7.60
C GLU A 61 6.05 -10.05 7.48
N PRO A 62 6.85 -11.12 7.64
CA PRO A 62 8.28 -11.05 7.38
C PRO A 62 8.54 -10.75 5.91
N LEU A 63 9.49 -9.85 5.62
CA LEU A 63 9.87 -9.48 4.24
C LEU A 63 10.27 -10.70 3.37
N VAL A 64 10.79 -11.75 3.99
CA VAL A 64 11.17 -13.00 3.33
C VAL A 64 10.00 -13.80 2.76
N MET A 65 8.76 -13.49 3.16
CA MET A 65 7.55 -14.13 2.64
C MET A 65 7.16 -13.64 1.24
N PHE A 66 7.75 -12.53 0.77
CA PHE A 66 7.44 -11.91 -0.51
C PHE A 66 8.42 -12.32 -1.61
N SER A 67 8.03 -12.13 -2.87
CA SER A 67 8.89 -12.44 -4.01
C SER A 67 10.17 -11.60 -4.00
N ALA A 68 11.22 -12.08 -4.70
CA ALA A 68 12.48 -11.32 -4.81
C ALA A 68 12.29 -9.92 -5.42
N GLU A 69 11.31 -9.78 -6.32
CA GLU A 69 10.94 -8.51 -6.96
C GLU A 69 10.29 -7.56 -5.95
N GLN A 70 9.32 -8.05 -5.17
CA GLN A 70 8.68 -7.27 -4.11
C GLN A 70 9.68 -6.85 -3.03
N GLN A 71 10.59 -7.75 -2.63
CA GLN A 71 11.67 -7.42 -1.71
C GLN A 71 12.58 -6.31 -2.26
N LYS A 72 12.84 -6.30 -3.57
CA LYS A 72 13.59 -5.24 -4.24
C LYS A 72 12.81 -3.92 -4.25
N GLU A 73 11.50 -3.95 -4.52
CA GLU A 73 10.65 -2.75 -4.49
C GLU A 73 10.59 -2.13 -3.10
N VAL A 74 10.48 -2.94 -2.03
CA VAL A 74 10.59 -2.42 -0.66
C VAL A 74 11.91 -1.68 -0.44
N LYS A 75 13.03 -2.23 -0.93
CA LYS A 75 14.36 -1.62 -0.77
C LYS A 75 14.53 -0.33 -1.57
N GLU A 76 13.96 -0.26 -2.78
CA GLU A 76 14.15 0.86 -3.71
C GLU A 76 13.11 1.98 -3.54
N LYS A 77 11.87 1.61 -3.25
CA LYS A 77 10.71 2.53 -3.22
C LYS A 77 10.11 2.68 -1.82
N GLY A 78 10.51 1.86 -0.86
CA GLY A 78 9.97 1.83 0.49
C GLY A 78 8.73 0.93 0.65
N GLY A 79 8.21 0.36 -0.43
CA GLY A 79 7.05 -0.52 -0.40
C GLY A 79 6.51 -0.84 -1.79
N PHE A 80 5.40 -1.56 -1.84
CA PHE A 80 4.67 -1.89 -3.07
C PHE A 80 3.16 -1.98 -2.81
N ILE A 81 2.38 -2.04 -3.89
CA ILE A 81 0.91 -2.11 -3.86
C ILE A 81 0.45 -3.46 -4.38
N VAL A 82 -0.56 -4.03 -3.71
CA VAL A 82 -1.25 -5.24 -4.19
C VAL A 82 -2.71 -4.88 -4.46
N PRO A 83 -3.14 -4.76 -5.72
CA PRO A 83 -4.54 -4.55 -6.06
C PRO A 83 -5.38 -5.75 -5.63
N MET A 84 -6.53 -5.48 -5.02
CA MET A 84 -7.45 -6.50 -4.52
C MET A 84 -8.83 -6.34 -5.14
N PRO A 85 -9.63 -7.42 -5.23
CA PRO A 85 -11.03 -7.30 -5.64
C PRO A 85 -11.80 -6.46 -4.61
N ALA A 86 -12.57 -5.49 -5.11
CA ALA A 86 -13.42 -4.59 -4.32
C ALA A 86 -14.85 -5.11 -4.15
#